data_AF-A0A966HXZ5-F1
#
_entry.id   AF-A0A966HXZ5-F1
#
_cell.length_a   1.000
_cell.length_b   1.000
_cell.length_c   1.000
_cell.angle_alpha   90.00
_cell.angle_beta   90.00
_cell.angle_gamma   90.00
#
_symmetry.space_group_name_H-M   'P 1'
#
loop_
_entity.id
_entity.type
_entity.pdbx_description
1 polymer ?
#
loop_
_entity_poly.entity_id
_entity_poly.type
_entity_poly.pdbx_seq_one_letter_code
_entity_poly.pdbx_strand_id
1 'polypeptide(L)' 'MVFLKILPLLIPLIIFIIPIIARSYLKFLFTKKKTNKDDLMFACDKCGTYSHESIVIKKKGKNFCSNECASA' A
#
# COMPACT_ATOMS: atom_id res chain seq x y z
N MET A 1 21.80 -3.45 -44.28
CA MET A 1 20.50 -4.10 -44.58
C MET A 1 20.18 -5.26 -43.61
N VAL A 2 20.49 -5.13 -42.32
CA VAL A 2 20.22 -6.18 -41.29
C VAL A 2 19.16 -5.71 -40.30
N PHE A 3 19.22 -4.44 -39.90
CA PHE A 3 18.25 -3.80 -39.00
C PHE A 3 16.79 -3.83 -39.50
N LEU A 4 16.56 -3.62 -40.79
CA LEU A 4 15.21 -3.70 -41.39
C LEU A 4 14.63 -5.13 -41.36
N LYS A 5 15.49 -6.15 -41.34
CA LYS A 5 15.10 -7.57 -41.29
C LYS A 5 14.82 -8.07 -39.87
N ILE A 6 15.44 -7.44 -38.87
CA ILE A 6 15.22 -7.73 -37.44
C ILE A 6 13.90 -7.12 -36.94
N LEU A 7 13.48 -6.00 -37.54
CA LEU A 7 12.28 -5.26 -37.15
C LEU A 7 10.99 -6.11 -37.07
N PRO A 8 10.65 -6.96 -38.06
CA PRO A 8 9.46 -7.82 -37.95
C PRO A 8 9.58 -8.90 -36.87
N LEU A 9 10.80 -9.27 -36.46
CA LEU A 9 11.03 -10.28 -35.43
C LEU A 9 10.81 -9.72 -34.01
N LEU A 10 10.95 -8.41 -33.84
CA LEU A 10 10.73 -7.71 -32.57
C LEU A 10 9.25 -7.58 -32.23
N ILE A 11 8.38 -7.47 -33.23
CA ILE A 11 6.92 -7.31 -33.05
C ILE A 11 6.31 -8.44 -32.19
N PRO A 12 6.48 -9.74 -32.52
CA PRO A 12 5.91 -10.82 -31.71
C PRO A 12 6.53 -10.87 -30.31
N LEU A 13 7.82 -10.53 -30.18
CA LEU A 13 8.51 -10.48 -28.90
C LEU A 13 7.93 -9.41 -27.97
N ILE A 14 7.65 -8.22 -28.51
CA ILE A 14 7.06 -7.11 -27.77
C ILE A 14 5.63 -7.48 -27.34
N ILE A 15 4.81 -8.04 -28.24
CA ILE A 15 3.44 -8.48 -27.93
C ILE A 15 3.44 -9.50 -26.80
N PHE A 16 4.42 -10.41 -26.76
CA PHE A 16 4.56 -11.40 -25.70
C PHE A 16 4.91 -10.78 -24.34
N ILE A 17 5.75 -9.74 -24.32
CA ILE A 17 6.25 -9.09 -23.10
C ILE A 17 5.21 -8.13 -22.48
N ILE A 18 4.42 -7.43 -23.30
CA ILE A 18 3.40 -6.46 -22.85
C ILE A 18 2.50 -7.00 -21.72
N PRO A 19 1.86 -8.19 -21.82
CA PRO A 19 0.98 -8.69 -20.78
C PRO A 19 1.72 -9.06 -19.48
N ILE A 20 2.98 -9.47 -19.56
CA ILE A 20 3.80 -9.79 -18.38
C ILE A 20 4.08 -8.52 -17.58
N ILE A 21 4.50 -7.45 -18.26
CA ILE A 21 4.75 -6.15 -17.63
C ILE A 21 3.45 -5.58 -17.06
N ALA A 22 2.36 -5.62 -17.83
CA ALA A 22 1.05 -5.14 -17.38
C ALA A 22 0.57 -5.86 -16.12
N ARG A 23 0.67 -7.19 -16.06
CA ARG A 23 0.31 -7.98 -14.86
C ARG A 23 1.19 -7.63 -13.66
N SER A 24 2.49 -7.48 -13.85
CA SER A 24 3.42 -7.10 -12.79
C SER A 24 3.13 -5.70 -12.24
N TYR A 25 2.86 -4.74 -13.14
CA TYR A 25 2.54 -3.37 -12.78
C TYR A 25 1.19 -3.26 -12.06
N LEU A 26 0.16 -3.97 -12.54
CA LEU A 26 -1.12 -4.06 -11.84
C LEU A 26 -0.92 -4.69 -10.45
N LYS A 27 -0.17 -5.79 -10.35
CA LYS A 27 0.13 -6.42 -9.04
C LYS A 27 0.85 -5.47 -8.10
N PHE A 28 1.79 -4.67 -8.59
CA PHE A 28 2.48 -3.66 -7.79
C PHE A 28 1.52 -2.57 -7.30
N LEU A 29 0.66 -2.02 -8.17
CA LEU A 29 -0.33 -1.02 -7.78
C LEU A 29 -1.38 -1.56 -6.81
N PHE A 30 -1.84 -2.81 -7.00
CA PHE A 30 -2.82 -3.46 -6.13
C PHE A 30 -2.20 -4.09 -4.88
N THR A 31 -0.87 -4.20 -4.82
CA THR A 31 -0.15 -4.43 -3.56
C THR A 31 -0.21 -3.12 -2.78
N LYS A 32 -1.39 -2.80 -2.24
CA LYS A 32 -1.43 -2.01 -1.01
C LYS A 32 -0.53 -2.76 -0.05
N LYS A 33 0.55 -2.12 0.39
CA LYS A 33 1.36 -2.59 1.51
C LYS A 33 0.34 -2.88 2.62
N LYS A 34 -0.04 -4.16 2.78
CA LYS A 34 -0.66 -4.63 4.02
C LYS A 34 0.46 -4.49 5.03
N THR A 35 0.69 -3.26 5.50
CA THR A 35 1.19 -3.09 6.85
C THR A 35 0.25 -3.95 7.66
N ASN A 36 0.77 -4.97 8.35
CA ASN A 36 0.01 -5.74 9.32
C ASN A 36 -0.51 -4.71 10.34
N LYS A 37 -1.68 -4.15 10.07
CA LYS A 37 -2.34 -3.16 10.93
C LYS A 37 -2.80 -3.82 12.21
N ASP A 38 -2.97 -5.14 12.13
CA ASP A 38 -3.40 -6.04 13.19
C ASP A 38 -2.39 -6.13 14.36
N ASP A 39 -1.18 -5.57 14.20
CA ASP A 39 -0.16 -5.49 15.27
C ASP A 39 0.24 -4.03 15.63
N LEU A 40 -0.35 -3.02 14.99
CA LEU A 40 0.03 -1.63 15.25
C LEU A 40 -0.66 -1.14 16.53
N MET A 41 0.14 -0.87 17.57
CA MET A 41 -0.30 -0.20 18.78
C MET A 41 0.09 1.28 18.74
N PHE A 42 -0.84 2.14 19.16
CA PHE A 42 -0.63 3.57 19.29
C PHE A 42 -0.77 3.99 20.74
N ALA A 43 0.10 4.88 21.21
CA ALA A 43 -0.02 5.50 22.52
C ALA A 43 -1.15 6.55 22.50
N CYS A 44 -1.97 6.57 23.56
CA CYS A 44 -2.97 7.60 23.78
C CYS A 44 -2.30 8.92 24.19
N ASP A 45 -2.60 10.00 23.47
CA ASP A 45 -2.05 11.34 23.74
C ASP A 45 -2.47 11.91 25.12
N LYS A 46 -3.52 11.37 25.75
CA LYS A 46 -4.01 11.85 27.06
C LYS A 46 -3.41 11.10 28.24
N CYS A 47 -3.41 9.76 28.19
CA CYS A 47 -3.04 8.91 29.33
C CYS A 47 -1.82 8.00 29.09
N GLY A 48 -1.27 7.98 27.87
CA GLY A 48 -0.11 7.18 27.53
C GLY A 48 -0.38 5.68 27.34
N THR A 49 -1.61 5.20 27.59
CA THR A 49 -1.99 3.80 27.35
C THR A 49 -1.81 3.43 25.89
N TYR A 50 -1.18 2.29 25.63
CA TYR A 50 -1.06 1.72 24.29
C TYR A 50 -2.33 0.96 23.92
N SER A 51 -2.90 1.30 22.78
CA SER A 51 -4.13 0.71 22.26
C SER A 51 -3.94 0.24 20.82
N HIS A 52 -4.54 -0.89 20.49
CA HIS A 52 -4.51 -1.44 19.14
C HIS A 52 -5.20 -0.50 18.14
N GLU A 53 -4.71 -0.41 16.90
CA GLU A 53 -5.25 0.50 15.86
C GLU A 53 -6.77 0.42 15.72
N SER A 54 -7.35 -0.79 15.89
CA SER A 54 -8.80 -1.01 15.75
C SER A 54 -9.66 -0.25 16.76
N ILE A 55 -9.11 0.16 17.90
CA ILE A 55 -9.83 0.89 18.96
C ILE A 55 -9.37 2.34 19.11
N VAL A 56 -8.36 2.76 18.34
CA VAL A 56 -7.81 4.12 18.39
C VAL A 56 -8.78 5.11 17.75
N ILE A 57 -9.16 6.13 18.52
CA ILE A 57 -9.95 7.26 18.05
C ILE A 57 -9.00 8.37 17.62
N LYS A 58 -9.03 8.77 16.35
CA LYS A 58 -8.23 9.88 15.82
C LYS A 58 -9.04 11.18 15.84
N LYS A 59 -8.57 12.20 16.56
CA LYS A 59 -9.22 13.51 16.65
C LYS A 59 -8.19 14.64 16.68
N LYS A 60 -8.33 15.63 15.78
CA LYS A 60 -7.39 16.77 15.63
C LYS A 60 -5.91 16.34 15.50
N GLY A 61 -5.65 15.23 14.80
CA GLY A 61 -4.29 14.69 14.61
C GLY A 61 -3.70 13.93 15.81
N LYS A 62 -4.47 13.74 16.89
CA LYS A 62 -4.09 12.97 18.08
C LYS A 62 -4.81 11.62 18.12
N ASN A 63 -4.21 10.64 18.79
CA ASN A 63 -4.70 9.28 19.00
C ASN A 63 -5.21 9.13 20.44
N PHE A 64 -6.40 8.56 20.61
CA PHE A 64 -7.03 8.35 21.91
C PHE A 64 -7.53 6.92 22.06
N CYS A 65 -7.38 6.35 23.26
CA CYS A 65 -7.82 4.99 23.56
C CYS A 65 -9.31 4.88 23.92
N SER A 66 -10.00 6.00 24.17
CA SER A 66 -11.42 6.03 24.52
C SER A 66 -12.07 7.38 24.20
N ASN A 67 -13.40 7.42 24.11
CA ASN A 67 -14.16 8.66 23.92
C ASN A 67 -13.97 9.65 25.07
N GLU A 68 -13.78 9.15 26.29
CA GLU A 68 -13.45 9.96 27.48
C GLU A 68 -12.09 10.66 27.33
N CYS A 69 -11.13 10.00 26.65
CA CYS A 69 -9.85 10.61 26.36
C CYS A 69 -9.94 11.62 25.21
N ALA A 70 -10.77 11.35 24.20
CA ALA A 70 -10.97 12.23 23.05
C ALA A 70 -11.87 13.45 23.32
N SER A 71 -12.65 13.42 24.41
CA SER A 71 -13.59 14.49 24.79
C SER A 71 -13.02 15.47 25.83
N ALA A 72 -11.74 15.29 26.20
CA ALA A 72 -11.03 16.21 27.07
C ALA A 72 -10.56 17.48 26.36
#